data_AF-A0A0G4KHC2-F1
#
_entry.id   AF-A0A0G4KHC2-F1
#
_cell.length_a   1.000
_cell.length_b   1.000
_cell.length_c   1.000
_cell.angle_alpha   90.00
_cell.angle_beta   90.00
_cell.angle_gamma   90.00
#
_symmetry.space_group_name_H-M   'P 1'
#
loop_
_entity.id
_entity.type
_entity.pdbx_description
1 polymer ?
#
loop_
_entity_poly.entity_id
_entity_poly.type
_entity_poly.pdbx_seq_one_letter_code
_entity_poly.pdbx_strand_id
1 'polypeptide(L)'
;MLCVSTPETFAAQWMQLILPLQTKIKDRLARPLCLQVVSRLAWTYLYRTNDTSANASRKLDELMRLVLPATRRSLVASDASVIDPLLQIIRIIGFRYPEYCFKNIIFPLVNADLFLSGREAKVEQLDPDRIVIGIRAFMVIMSDLEKGSQGRPPFPVSYVPTPAPERMPLSPSIPSPQQGPSATATVPPIESEELLRPVDASVLSDPAREYYYRFSEVLGKITIHCDNTFGGQATLDEKFSSPGPKTPIADTFTFSRRDDHQTVSDSKQPFYELLHVAVQALPRCLSTDIPFNSLINLLCTGTAHVQYNIAQSSARSLKAIARQLHAQQVIMGFARFIFNFDDRYSTMSDGGMLGPGHIESTLRLYIELLQIWIEEIRQKARDASVEQPDASDTRGAKLDISSTWAEVDQAEAHGLFFLCSQSRRVRYFAITVLRLINDFDAALGKSKSAEDGDLRFIAQAEEKLNDCITVPFDPEPQVELVCGPGVDTTFDQIIAALGHIARPRPKPLIDSIMLWRKSKSDAANDARGQLQQSKTPTSLQRRNTEPLQPLSAGT
;
A
#
# COMPACT_ATOMS: atom_id res chain seq x y z
N MET A 1 26.16 -34.40 4.18
CA MET A 1 27.46 -35.09 4.05
C MET A 1 28.35 -34.46 2.97
N LEU A 2 27.94 -34.34 1.69
CA LEU A 2 28.81 -33.72 0.69
C LEU A 2 29.20 -32.27 1.03
N CYS A 3 28.27 -31.44 1.55
CA CYS A 3 28.59 -30.05 1.90
C CYS A 3 29.68 -29.87 2.98
N VAL A 4 30.08 -30.93 3.69
CA VAL A 4 31.15 -30.91 4.71
C VAL A 4 32.42 -31.65 4.24
N SER A 5 32.45 -32.20 3.03
CA SER A 5 33.66 -32.83 2.46
C SER A 5 34.74 -31.80 2.12
N THR A 6 35.92 -32.26 1.68
CA THR A 6 36.98 -31.37 1.20
C THR A 6 36.54 -30.64 -0.07
N PRO A 7 37.02 -29.39 -0.32
CA PRO A 7 36.65 -28.62 -1.51
C PRO A 7 36.83 -29.37 -2.83
N GLU A 8 37.89 -30.16 -2.94
CA GLU A 8 38.24 -30.94 -4.13
C GLU A 8 37.22 -32.05 -4.37
N THR A 9 36.88 -32.78 -3.30
CA THR A 9 35.87 -33.85 -3.35
C THR A 9 34.49 -33.28 -3.70
N PHE A 10 34.14 -32.14 -3.09
CA PHE A 10 32.88 -31.45 -3.37
C PHE A 10 32.82 -31.01 -4.84
N ALA A 11 33.85 -30.32 -5.33
CA ALA A 11 33.89 -29.75 -6.68
C ALA A 11 33.75 -30.82 -7.76
N ALA A 12 34.27 -32.03 -7.53
CA ALA A 12 34.16 -33.17 -8.45
C ALA A 12 32.76 -33.82 -8.49
N GLN A 13 32.04 -33.84 -7.37
CA GLN A 13 30.85 -34.69 -7.20
C GLN A 13 29.52 -33.93 -7.19
N TRP A 14 29.51 -32.64 -6.84
CA TRP A 14 28.24 -31.94 -6.58
C TRP A 14 27.30 -31.87 -7.80
N MET A 15 27.84 -31.67 -9.01
CA MET A 15 27.04 -31.70 -10.24
C MET A 15 26.43 -33.08 -10.52
N GLN A 16 27.14 -34.15 -10.18
CA GLN A 16 26.63 -35.52 -10.32
C GLN A 16 25.45 -35.79 -9.39
N LEU A 17 25.37 -35.10 -8.25
CA LEU A 17 24.21 -35.17 -7.35
C LEU A 17 23.02 -34.32 -7.82
N ILE A 18 23.26 -33.31 -8.67
CA ILE A 18 22.22 -32.44 -9.22
C ILE A 18 21.44 -33.14 -10.35
N LEU A 19 22.13 -33.92 -11.19
CA LEU A 19 21.51 -34.61 -12.34
C LEU A 19 20.28 -35.46 -11.97
N PRO A 20 20.30 -36.32 -10.94
CA PRO A 20 19.13 -37.11 -10.54
C PRO A 20 17.96 -36.25 -10.02
N LEU A 21 18.22 -35.02 -9.57
CA LEU A 21 17.17 -34.13 -9.06
C LEU A 21 16.30 -33.55 -10.19
N GLN A 22 16.75 -33.58 -11.45
CA GLN A 22 15.98 -33.07 -12.60
C GLN A 22 14.61 -33.72 -12.77
N THR A 23 14.49 -35.01 -12.43
CA THR A 23 13.20 -35.73 -12.50
C THR A 23 12.37 -35.46 -11.24
N LYS A 24 13.01 -35.42 -10.07
CA LYS A 24 12.38 -35.19 -8.76
C LYS A 24 11.84 -33.77 -8.60
N ILE A 25 12.48 -32.77 -9.18
CA ILE A 25 12.07 -31.36 -9.04
C ILE A 25 10.74 -31.06 -9.75
N LYS A 26 10.33 -31.92 -10.70
CA LYS A 26 9.04 -31.85 -11.39
C LYS A 26 7.89 -32.37 -10.52
N ASP A 27 8.19 -33.19 -9.52
CA ASP A 27 7.21 -33.66 -8.55
C ASP A 27 6.92 -32.56 -7.52
N ARG A 28 5.65 -32.18 -7.39
CA ARG A 28 5.19 -31.08 -6.52
C ARG A 28 5.58 -31.32 -5.06
N LEU A 29 5.54 -32.56 -4.58
CA LEU A 29 5.83 -32.89 -3.18
C LEU A 29 7.33 -32.92 -2.89
N ALA A 30 8.14 -33.45 -3.81
CA ALA A 30 9.58 -33.49 -3.66
C ALA A 30 10.28 -32.16 -3.95
N ARG A 31 9.65 -31.26 -4.73
CA ARG A 31 10.25 -30.01 -5.21
C ARG A 31 10.77 -29.10 -4.09
N PRO A 32 10.03 -28.78 -3.01
CA PRO A 32 10.54 -27.96 -1.90
C PRO A 32 11.85 -28.51 -1.34
N LEU A 33 11.88 -29.81 -1.01
CA LEU A 33 13.07 -30.47 -0.46
C LEU A 33 14.24 -30.46 -1.45
N CYS A 34 13.97 -30.69 -2.75
CA CYS A 34 15.01 -30.64 -3.78
C CYS A 34 15.65 -29.25 -3.84
N LEU A 35 14.84 -28.17 -3.81
CA LEU A 35 15.36 -26.80 -3.83
C LEU A 35 16.17 -26.47 -2.57
N GLN A 36 15.78 -26.98 -1.40
CA GLN A 36 16.57 -26.84 -0.17
C GLN A 36 17.90 -27.61 -0.22
N VAL A 37 17.98 -28.70 -0.98
CA VAL A 37 19.25 -29.41 -1.21
C VAL A 37 20.11 -28.60 -2.18
N VAL A 38 19.53 -28.12 -3.28
CA VAL A 38 20.23 -27.31 -4.28
C VAL A 38 20.75 -26.02 -3.67
N SER A 39 20.01 -25.35 -2.78
CA SER A 39 20.47 -24.14 -2.09
C SER A 39 21.73 -24.35 -1.26
N ARG A 40 21.80 -25.47 -0.52
CA ARG A 40 22.97 -25.85 0.28
C ARG A 40 24.16 -26.20 -0.61
N LEU A 41 23.92 -26.91 -1.71
CA LEU A 41 24.96 -27.24 -2.69
C LEU A 41 25.50 -25.96 -3.37
N ALA A 42 24.63 -25.06 -3.81
CA ALA A 42 24.99 -23.79 -4.43
C ALA A 42 25.84 -22.92 -3.48
N TRP A 43 25.43 -22.81 -2.21
CA TRP A 43 26.23 -22.11 -1.20
C TRP A 43 27.63 -22.72 -1.05
N THR A 44 27.68 -24.05 -0.89
CA THR A 44 28.95 -24.75 -0.66
C THR A 44 29.88 -24.59 -1.85
N TYR A 45 29.35 -24.70 -3.07
CA TYR A 45 30.09 -24.44 -4.31
C TYR A 45 30.70 -23.04 -4.32
N LEU A 46 29.85 -22.01 -4.19
CA LEU A 46 30.26 -20.61 -4.38
C LEU A 46 31.24 -20.09 -3.32
N TYR A 47 31.22 -20.68 -2.13
CA TYR A 47 31.94 -20.17 -0.97
C TYR A 47 33.03 -21.09 -0.43
N ARG A 48 33.09 -22.36 -0.86
CA ARG A 48 34.16 -23.29 -0.47
C ARG A 48 35.02 -23.74 -1.64
N THR A 49 34.60 -23.53 -2.89
CA THR A 49 35.38 -23.91 -4.08
C THR A 49 35.90 -22.68 -4.82
N ASN A 50 36.97 -22.87 -5.58
CA ASN A 50 37.54 -21.85 -6.47
C ASN A 50 37.41 -22.34 -7.91
N ASP A 51 36.60 -21.65 -8.70
CA ASP A 51 36.42 -21.87 -10.13
C ASP A 51 36.67 -20.56 -10.88
N THR A 52 37.06 -20.65 -12.15
CA THR A 52 37.15 -19.46 -13.01
C THR A 52 35.75 -18.90 -13.24
N SER A 53 35.63 -17.58 -13.44
CA SER A 53 34.33 -16.93 -13.67
C SER A 53 33.53 -17.57 -14.83
N ALA A 54 34.22 -17.98 -15.90
CA ALA A 54 33.62 -18.66 -17.04
C ALA A 54 33.06 -20.07 -16.69
N ASN A 55 33.81 -20.87 -15.93
CA ASN A 55 33.33 -22.19 -15.48
C ASN A 55 32.18 -22.06 -14.49
N ALA A 56 32.27 -21.09 -13.58
CA ALA A 56 31.20 -20.80 -12.64
C ALA A 56 29.91 -20.41 -13.36
N SER A 57 29.99 -19.53 -14.36
CA SER A 57 28.84 -19.10 -15.15
C SER A 57 28.15 -20.30 -15.83
N ARG A 58 28.92 -21.21 -16.45
CA ARG A 58 28.35 -22.43 -17.08
C ARG A 58 27.64 -23.36 -16.08
N LYS A 59 28.26 -23.61 -14.92
CA LYS A 59 27.65 -24.45 -13.87
C LYS A 59 26.40 -23.79 -13.28
N LEU A 60 26.43 -22.47 -13.11
CA LEU A 60 25.28 -21.70 -12.66
C LEU A 60 24.14 -21.71 -13.69
N ASP A 61 24.43 -21.62 -14.98
CA ASP A 61 23.41 -21.72 -16.04
C ASP A 61 22.70 -23.09 -15.99
N GLU A 62 23.44 -24.17 -15.76
CA GLU A 62 22.87 -25.51 -15.60
C GLU A 62 22.02 -25.64 -14.34
N LEU A 63 22.48 -25.08 -13.22
CA LEU A 63 21.74 -25.05 -11.97
C LEU A 63 20.46 -24.23 -12.09
N MET A 64 20.52 -23.04 -12.72
CA MET A 64 19.37 -22.16 -12.89
C MET A 64 18.33 -22.77 -13.83
N ARG A 65 18.76 -23.47 -14.89
CA ARG A 65 17.86 -24.22 -15.78
C ARG A 65 17.12 -25.35 -15.07
N LEU A 66 17.72 -25.93 -14.03
CA LEU A 66 17.07 -26.94 -13.19
C LEU A 66 15.99 -26.31 -12.29
N VAL A 67 16.31 -25.21 -11.60
CA VAL A 67 15.43 -24.68 -10.53
C VAL A 67 14.36 -23.71 -11.03
N LEU A 68 14.60 -23.04 -12.17
CA LEU A 68 13.62 -22.20 -12.85
C LEU A 68 13.00 -22.98 -14.03
N PRO A 69 11.74 -23.43 -13.94
CA PRO A 69 11.08 -24.13 -15.02
C PRO A 69 10.98 -23.26 -16.27
N ALA A 70 11.21 -23.82 -17.46
CA ALA A 70 11.05 -23.08 -18.72
C ALA A 70 9.58 -22.68 -18.98
N THR A 71 8.62 -23.45 -18.48
CA THR A 71 7.18 -23.20 -18.65
C THR A 71 6.68 -22.11 -17.68
N ARG A 72 5.90 -21.15 -18.21
CA ARG A 72 5.37 -20.01 -17.43
C ARG A 72 4.47 -20.44 -16.26
N ARG A 73 3.69 -21.52 -16.41
CA ARG A 73 2.67 -21.95 -15.42
C ARG A 73 3.17 -22.84 -14.26
N SER A 74 4.48 -22.98 -14.07
CA SER A 74 5.02 -23.95 -13.09
C SER A 74 5.38 -23.32 -11.74
N LEU A 75 5.45 -22.00 -11.65
CA LEU A 75 5.77 -21.28 -10.41
C LEU A 75 4.52 -20.59 -9.90
N VAL A 76 4.33 -20.59 -8.58
CA VAL A 76 3.29 -19.85 -7.88
C VAL A 76 3.99 -19.06 -6.78
N ALA A 77 3.99 -17.74 -6.88
CA ALA A 77 4.75 -16.85 -6.00
C ALA A 77 4.29 -16.91 -4.53
N SER A 78 3.04 -17.32 -4.29
CA SER A 78 2.48 -17.50 -2.94
C SER A 78 2.94 -18.80 -2.24
N ASP A 79 3.57 -19.75 -2.95
CA ASP A 79 4.05 -21.00 -2.35
C ASP A 79 5.44 -20.82 -1.70
N ALA A 80 5.46 -20.32 -0.47
CA ALA A 80 6.68 -20.07 0.29
C ALA A 80 7.61 -21.30 0.39
N SER A 81 7.07 -22.53 0.37
CA SER A 81 7.87 -23.76 0.45
C SER A 81 8.79 -23.96 -0.75
N VAL A 82 8.40 -23.42 -1.90
CA VAL A 82 9.18 -23.43 -3.15
C VAL A 82 9.94 -22.12 -3.32
N ILE A 83 9.31 -20.99 -3.00
CA ILE A 83 9.87 -19.66 -3.23
C ILE A 83 11.02 -19.34 -2.27
N ASP A 84 10.95 -19.68 -0.99
CA ASP A 84 12.02 -19.32 -0.04
C ASP A 84 13.35 -20.01 -0.38
N PRO A 85 13.40 -21.32 -0.68
CA PRO A 85 14.64 -21.95 -1.13
C PRO A 85 15.14 -21.41 -2.47
N LEU A 86 14.23 -21.09 -3.40
CA LEU A 86 14.57 -20.50 -4.69
C LEU A 86 15.17 -19.10 -4.55
N LEU A 87 14.54 -18.22 -3.75
CA LEU A 87 15.07 -16.90 -3.42
C LEU A 87 16.44 -17.01 -2.75
N GLN A 88 16.62 -17.98 -1.85
CA GLN A 88 17.92 -18.20 -1.22
C GLN A 88 18.99 -18.61 -2.25
N ILE A 89 18.67 -19.47 -3.23
CA ILE A 89 19.59 -19.81 -4.32
C ILE A 89 20.00 -18.55 -5.10
N ILE A 90 19.02 -17.75 -5.52
CA ILE A 90 19.26 -16.53 -6.31
C ILE A 90 20.06 -15.51 -5.48
N ARG A 91 19.74 -15.33 -4.20
CA ARG A 91 20.46 -14.47 -3.25
C ARG A 91 21.94 -14.85 -3.11
N ILE A 92 22.23 -16.15 -2.92
CA ILE A 92 23.59 -16.67 -2.81
C ILE A 92 24.39 -16.38 -4.07
N ILE A 93 23.80 -16.61 -5.24
CA ILE A 93 24.42 -16.32 -6.54
C ILE A 93 24.62 -14.82 -6.71
N GLY A 94 23.61 -14.01 -6.43
CA GLY A 94 23.60 -12.56 -6.59
C GLY A 94 24.62 -11.84 -5.71
N PHE A 95 24.84 -12.30 -4.48
CA PHE A 95 25.89 -11.72 -3.65
C PHE A 95 27.31 -12.04 -4.15
N ARG A 96 27.54 -13.27 -4.63
CA ARG A 96 28.88 -13.71 -5.08
C ARG A 96 29.23 -13.24 -6.49
N TYR A 97 28.26 -13.24 -7.40
CA TYR A 97 28.39 -12.88 -8.81
C TYR A 97 27.23 -11.95 -9.24
N PRO A 98 27.20 -10.70 -8.76
CA PRO A 98 26.08 -9.77 -8.99
C PRO A 98 25.82 -9.51 -10.47
N GLU A 99 26.85 -9.25 -11.27
CA GLU A 99 26.71 -8.97 -12.70
C GLU A 99 26.07 -10.13 -13.47
N TYR A 100 26.53 -11.35 -13.21
CA TYR A 100 25.95 -12.56 -13.81
C TYR A 100 24.49 -12.74 -13.38
N CYS A 101 24.20 -12.56 -12.09
CA CYS A 101 22.86 -12.74 -11.55
C CYS A 101 21.87 -11.71 -12.12
N PHE A 102 22.22 -10.43 -12.14
CA PHE A 102 21.33 -9.40 -12.66
C PHE A 102 21.05 -9.60 -14.15
N LYS A 103 22.08 -9.86 -14.94
CA LYS A 103 21.96 -10.02 -16.40
C LYS A 103 21.23 -11.30 -16.81
N ASN A 104 21.53 -12.44 -16.18
CA ASN A 104 21.06 -13.74 -16.65
C ASN A 104 19.90 -14.32 -15.83
N ILE A 105 19.60 -13.75 -14.65
CA ILE A 105 18.54 -14.24 -13.77
C ILE A 105 17.49 -13.16 -13.51
N ILE A 106 17.86 -12.03 -12.91
CA ILE A 106 16.89 -11.02 -12.47
C ILE A 106 16.18 -10.34 -13.65
N PHE A 107 16.93 -9.77 -14.61
CA PHE A 107 16.31 -9.07 -15.75
C PHE A 107 15.45 -9.97 -16.64
N PRO A 108 15.83 -11.24 -16.90
CA PRO A 108 14.93 -12.20 -17.54
C PRO A 108 13.68 -12.51 -16.72
N LEU A 109 13.77 -12.61 -15.39
CA LEU A 109 12.60 -12.86 -14.52
C LEU A 109 11.60 -11.70 -14.55
N VAL A 110 12.07 -10.46 -14.51
CA VAL A 110 11.20 -9.26 -14.57
C VAL A 110 10.85 -8.83 -15.99
N ASN A 111 11.34 -9.55 -17.01
CA ASN A 111 11.17 -9.23 -18.42
C ASN A 111 11.60 -7.78 -18.76
N ALA A 112 12.79 -7.38 -18.31
CA ALA A 112 13.28 -6.00 -18.40
C ALA A 112 13.28 -5.46 -19.85
N ASP A 113 13.63 -6.30 -20.83
CA ASP A 113 13.70 -5.90 -22.24
C ASP A 113 12.34 -5.42 -22.78
N LEU A 114 11.23 -5.99 -22.30
CA LEU A 114 9.89 -5.53 -22.67
C LEU A 114 9.69 -4.05 -22.31
N PHE A 115 10.08 -3.66 -21.10
CA PHE A 115 9.88 -2.31 -20.56
C PHE A 115 10.96 -1.30 -21.00
N LEU A 116 12.16 -1.78 -21.32
CA LEU A 116 13.26 -0.94 -21.80
C LEU A 116 13.20 -0.70 -23.31
N SER A 117 12.54 -1.57 -24.08
CA SER A 117 12.41 -1.43 -25.54
C SER A 117 11.49 -0.29 -26.02
N GLY A 118 10.79 0.39 -25.11
CA GLY A 118 9.84 1.47 -25.43
C GLY A 118 8.55 1.01 -26.11
N ARG A 119 8.33 -0.31 -26.23
CA ARG A 119 7.08 -0.88 -26.77
C ARG A 119 6.01 -0.90 -25.68
N GLU A 120 4.75 -0.69 -26.07
CA GLU A 120 3.62 -0.91 -25.17
C GLU A 120 3.55 -2.40 -24.81
N ALA A 121 3.83 -2.71 -23.54
CA ALA A 121 3.65 -4.03 -22.99
C ALA A 121 2.14 -4.36 -22.97
N LYS A 122 1.78 -5.59 -23.34
CA LYS A 122 0.43 -6.11 -23.07
C LYS A 122 0.45 -6.91 -21.78
N VAL A 123 -0.62 -6.80 -20.99
CA VAL A 123 -0.79 -7.53 -19.71
C VAL A 123 -0.60 -9.04 -19.89
N GLU A 124 -1.09 -9.59 -21.00
CA GLU A 124 -0.97 -11.02 -21.37
C GLU A 124 0.49 -11.50 -21.57
N GLN A 125 1.41 -10.57 -21.83
CA GLN A 125 2.83 -10.89 -22.03
C GLN A 125 3.58 -11.03 -20.70
N LEU A 126 2.98 -10.57 -19.60
CA LEU A 126 3.58 -10.66 -18.27
C LEU A 126 3.48 -12.07 -17.71
N ASP A 127 4.48 -12.43 -16.92
CA ASP A 127 4.49 -13.64 -16.11
C ASP A 127 4.57 -13.20 -14.64
N PRO A 128 3.42 -12.93 -13.99
CA PRO A 128 3.39 -12.24 -12.71
C PRO A 128 4.17 -12.97 -11.62
N ASP A 129 4.08 -14.30 -11.55
CA ASP A 129 4.80 -15.10 -10.57
C ASP A 129 6.32 -14.98 -10.73
N ARG A 130 6.83 -15.01 -11.97
CA ARG A 130 8.26 -14.81 -12.23
C ARG A 130 8.73 -13.39 -11.91
N ILE A 131 7.94 -12.39 -12.28
CA ILE A 131 8.27 -10.99 -12.00
C ILE A 131 8.32 -10.77 -10.49
N VAL A 132 7.37 -11.31 -9.72
CA VAL A 132 7.39 -11.28 -8.25
C VAL A 132 8.68 -11.88 -7.71
N ILE A 133 9.08 -13.07 -8.14
CA ILE A 133 10.34 -13.70 -7.71
C ILE A 133 11.54 -12.81 -8.04
N GLY A 134 11.56 -12.22 -9.25
CA GLY A 134 12.61 -11.29 -9.68
C GLY A 134 12.73 -10.05 -8.79
N ILE A 135 11.59 -9.42 -8.46
CA ILE A 135 11.55 -8.25 -7.56
C ILE A 135 12.02 -8.63 -6.16
N ARG A 136 11.49 -9.71 -5.58
CA ARG A 136 11.85 -10.18 -4.23
C ARG A 136 13.35 -10.52 -4.15
N ALA A 137 13.88 -11.22 -5.15
CA ALA A 137 15.29 -11.58 -5.21
C ALA A 137 16.19 -10.34 -5.33
N PHE A 138 15.83 -9.39 -6.19
CA PHE A 138 16.59 -8.15 -6.37
C PHE A 138 16.69 -7.37 -5.05
N MET A 139 15.56 -7.16 -4.37
CA MET A 139 15.49 -6.42 -3.10
C MET A 139 16.41 -7.00 -2.02
N VAL A 140 16.41 -8.32 -1.87
CA VAL A 140 17.25 -9.01 -0.88
C VAL A 140 18.73 -8.96 -1.27
N ILE A 141 19.06 -9.13 -2.56
CA ILE A 141 20.45 -9.01 -3.05
C ILE A 141 20.98 -7.59 -2.79
N MET A 142 20.21 -6.56 -3.10
CA MET A 142 20.62 -5.17 -2.86
C MET A 142 20.89 -4.91 -1.38
N SER A 143 19.99 -5.37 -0.50
CA SER A 143 20.19 -5.25 0.95
C SER A 143 21.46 -5.94 1.44
N ASP A 144 21.85 -7.07 0.85
CA ASP A 144 23.09 -7.75 1.19
C ASP A 144 24.31 -6.99 0.65
N LEU A 145 24.25 -6.49 -0.59
CA LEU A 145 25.35 -5.76 -1.21
C LEU A 145 25.67 -4.45 -0.46
N GLU A 146 24.66 -3.74 0.04
CA GLU A 146 24.83 -2.55 0.89
C GLU A 146 25.56 -2.84 2.20
N LYS A 147 25.40 -4.05 2.75
CA LYS A 147 26.08 -4.50 3.97
C LYS A 147 27.54 -4.93 3.70
N GLY A 148 28.00 -4.87 2.44
CA GLY A 148 29.34 -5.27 2.04
C GLY A 148 29.68 -6.69 2.49
N SER A 149 30.85 -6.89 3.12
CA SER A 149 31.28 -8.22 3.58
C SER A 149 30.36 -8.85 4.65
N GLN A 150 29.66 -8.03 5.44
CA GLN A 150 28.72 -8.49 6.47
C GLN A 150 27.37 -8.93 5.89
N GLY A 151 27.07 -8.56 4.64
CA GLY A 151 25.86 -8.97 3.94
C GLY A 151 25.90 -10.38 3.36
N ARG A 152 27.02 -11.10 3.52
CA ARG A 152 27.17 -12.44 2.94
C ARG A 152 26.08 -13.38 3.45
N PRO A 153 25.30 -14.02 2.54
CA PRO A 153 24.27 -14.97 2.94
C PRO A 153 24.85 -16.13 3.77
N PRO A 154 24.26 -16.47 4.94
CA PRO A 154 24.70 -17.60 5.73
C PRO A 154 24.41 -18.93 5.03
N PHE A 155 25.07 -20.00 5.49
CA PHE A 155 24.76 -21.36 5.00
C PHE A 155 23.30 -21.72 5.34
N PRO A 156 22.49 -22.25 4.40
CA PRO A 156 21.09 -22.58 4.68
C PRO A 156 20.93 -23.78 5.64
N VAL A 157 20.56 -23.52 6.89
CA VAL A 157 20.37 -24.55 7.93
C VAL A 157 18.93 -25.07 7.93
N SER A 158 17.96 -24.19 8.18
CA SER A 158 16.54 -24.53 8.33
C SER A 158 15.66 -23.63 7.46
N TYR A 159 14.65 -24.24 6.85
CA TYR A 159 13.51 -23.54 6.23
C TYR A 159 12.29 -23.77 7.12
N VAL A 160 11.33 -22.84 7.14
CA VAL A 160 10.11 -22.98 7.96
C VAL A 160 9.44 -24.34 7.63
N PRO A 161 9.19 -25.20 8.62
CA PRO A 161 8.56 -26.49 8.37
C PRO A 161 7.14 -26.29 7.83
N THR A 162 6.78 -27.02 6.78
CA THR A 162 5.37 -27.22 6.42
C THR A 162 4.67 -27.88 7.61
N PRO A 163 3.46 -27.46 8.03
CA PRO A 163 2.65 -28.30 8.89
C PRO A 163 2.39 -29.60 8.13
N ALA A 164 3.04 -30.69 8.56
CA ALA A 164 2.74 -32.00 8.04
C ALA A 164 1.28 -32.34 8.40
N PRO A 165 0.50 -33.02 7.52
CA PRO A 165 -0.75 -33.60 7.95
C PRO A 165 -0.46 -34.54 9.11
N GLU A 166 -1.02 -34.25 10.28
CA GLU A 166 -0.79 -34.98 11.52
C GLU A 166 -0.94 -36.48 11.31
N ARG A 167 0.18 -37.20 11.27
CA ARG A 167 0.17 -38.60 11.69
C ARG A 167 0.40 -38.58 13.19
N MET A 168 -0.65 -38.86 13.95
CA MET A 168 -0.57 -39.12 15.39
C MET A 168 0.61 -40.07 15.67
N PRO A 169 1.59 -39.66 16.49
CA PRO A 169 2.59 -40.59 16.99
C PRO A 169 1.93 -41.48 18.04
N LEU A 170 1.76 -42.77 17.73
CA LEU A 170 1.48 -43.81 18.71
C LEU A 170 2.79 -44.16 19.45
N SER A 171 3.30 -43.27 20.31
CA SER A 171 4.31 -43.60 21.35
C SER A 171 4.59 -42.38 22.24
N PRO A 172 4.78 -42.57 23.56
CA PRO A 172 5.18 -41.49 24.47
C PRO A 172 6.69 -41.24 24.36
N SER A 173 7.10 -40.07 23.89
CA SER A 173 8.51 -39.64 23.88
C SER A 173 8.77 -38.49 24.85
N ILE A 174 9.89 -38.65 25.57
CA ILE A 174 10.45 -37.79 26.61
C ILE A 174 10.81 -36.41 26.02
N PRO A 175 10.57 -35.28 26.74
CA PRO A 175 10.94 -33.96 26.25
C PRO A 175 12.46 -33.78 26.23
N SER A 176 13.03 -33.51 25.04
CA SER A 176 14.41 -33.04 24.88
C SER A 176 14.55 -31.60 25.40
N PRO A 177 15.69 -31.24 26.03
CA PRO A 177 15.88 -29.91 26.57
C PRO A 177 16.07 -28.87 25.46
N GLN A 178 15.54 -27.69 25.74
CA GLN A 178 15.49 -26.47 24.92
C GLN A 178 16.73 -26.23 24.04
N GLN A 179 16.48 -26.07 22.74
CA GLN A 179 17.42 -25.43 21.82
C GLN A 179 17.58 -23.95 22.23
N GLY A 180 18.82 -23.52 22.42
CA GLY A 180 19.18 -22.09 22.53
C GLY A 180 18.89 -21.33 21.22
N PRO A 181 19.17 -20.02 21.17
CA PRO A 181 18.79 -19.17 20.05
C PRO A 181 19.51 -19.61 18.77
N SER A 182 18.80 -20.34 17.92
CA SER A 182 19.30 -20.78 16.63
C SER A 182 19.25 -19.62 15.65
N ALA A 183 20.38 -19.29 15.02
CA ALA A 183 20.46 -18.33 13.94
C ALA A 183 19.63 -18.85 12.75
N THR A 184 18.37 -18.42 12.65
CA THR A 184 17.47 -18.77 11.56
C THR A 184 17.94 -18.09 10.28
N ALA A 185 18.38 -18.89 9.30
CA ALA A 185 18.68 -18.46 7.94
C ALA A 185 17.39 -18.23 7.12
N THR A 186 16.45 -17.45 7.67
CA THR A 186 15.23 -17.09 6.96
C THR A 186 15.54 -15.89 6.07
N VAL A 187 15.08 -15.91 4.81
CA VAL A 187 14.99 -14.69 4.01
C VAL A 187 14.15 -13.71 4.83
N PRO A 188 14.64 -12.50 5.16
CA PRO A 188 13.86 -11.58 5.96
C PRO A 188 12.50 -11.36 5.26
N PRO A 189 11.36 -11.51 5.96
CA PRO A 189 10.07 -11.24 5.36
C PRO A 189 10.09 -9.82 4.79
N ILE A 190 9.50 -9.64 3.61
CA ILE A 190 9.50 -8.36 2.87
C ILE A 190 8.91 -7.21 3.70
N GLU A 191 8.14 -7.55 4.73
CA GLU A 191 7.61 -6.60 5.71
C GLU A 191 8.65 -6.00 6.67
N SER A 192 9.92 -6.39 6.58
CA SER A 192 10.99 -5.83 7.40
C SER A 192 11.20 -4.35 7.03
N GLU A 193 11.10 -3.44 8.00
CA GLU A 193 11.29 -1.98 7.80
C GLU A 193 12.60 -1.62 7.08
N GLU A 194 13.62 -2.49 7.18
CA GLU A 194 14.91 -2.36 6.49
C GLU A 194 14.77 -2.28 4.95
N LEU A 195 13.76 -2.95 4.38
CA LEU A 195 13.51 -3.02 2.93
C LEU A 195 12.67 -1.85 2.41
N LEU A 196 12.12 -1.00 3.28
CA LEU A 196 11.36 0.21 2.92
C LEU A 196 12.23 1.47 2.87
N ARG A 197 13.49 1.39 3.31
CA ARG A 197 14.45 2.50 3.22
C ARG A 197 15.08 2.54 1.83
N PRO A 198 15.44 3.75 1.32
CA PRO A 198 16.21 3.88 0.09
C PRO A 198 17.48 3.04 0.13
N VAL A 199 17.90 2.57 -1.04
CA VAL A 199 19.25 2.00 -1.19
C VAL A 199 20.27 3.12 -1.04
N ASP A 200 21.28 2.92 -0.20
CA ASP A 200 22.46 3.77 -0.18
C ASP A 200 23.36 3.45 -1.38
N ALA A 201 23.06 4.10 -2.50
CA ALA A 201 23.78 3.91 -3.75
C ALA A 201 25.28 4.27 -3.67
N SER A 202 25.70 5.04 -2.66
CA SER A 202 27.09 5.46 -2.48
C SER A 202 27.99 4.30 -2.04
N VAL A 203 27.43 3.32 -1.30
CA VAL A 203 28.15 2.16 -0.77
C VAL A 203 28.30 1.04 -1.81
N LEU A 204 27.49 1.08 -2.87
CA LEU A 204 27.51 0.08 -3.94
C LEU A 204 28.73 0.24 -4.86
N SER A 205 29.19 -0.89 -5.40
CA SER A 205 30.14 -0.87 -6.53
C SER A 205 29.50 -0.27 -7.78
N ASP A 206 30.33 0.30 -8.67
CA ASP A 206 29.83 0.95 -9.89
C ASP A 206 28.92 0.04 -10.75
N PRO A 207 29.27 -1.25 -11.00
CA PRO A 207 28.38 -2.15 -11.73
C PRO A 207 27.05 -2.36 -11.00
N ALA A 208 27.07 -2.58 -9.68
CA ALA A 208 25.85 -2.80 -8.90
C ALA A 208 24.94 -1.57 -8.89
N ARG A 209 25.53 -0.37 -8.89
CA ARG A 209 24.81 0.91 -8.98
C ARG A 209 24.09 1.09 -10.32
N GLU A 210 24.73 0.70 -11.43
CA GLU A 210 24.09 0.72 -12.76
C GLU A 210 22.89 -0.23 -12.82
N TYR A 211 23.06 -1.46 -12.32
CA TYR A 211 21.96 -2.43 -12.24
C TYR A 211 20.81 -1.93 -11.36
N TYR A 212 21.11 -1.21 -10.28
CA TYR A 212 20.10 -0.58 -9.42
C TYR A 212 19.25 0.43 -10.16
N TYR A 213 19.84 1.42 -10.82
CA TYR A 213 19.06 2.42 -11.55
C TYR A 213 18.22 1.79 -12.67
N ARG A 214 18.82 0.86 -13.42
CA ARG A 214 18.11 0.13 -14.49
C ARG A 214 16.94 -0.70 -13.94
N PHE A 215 17.11 -1.33 -12.79
CA PHE A 215 16.03 -2.08 -12.15
C PHE A 215 14.92 -1.14 -11.65
N SER A 216 15.26 -0.02 -11.02
CA SER A 216 14.29 0.98 -10.54
C SER A 216 13.40 1.51 -11.69
N GLU A 217 13.98 1.79 -12.86
CA GLU A 217 13.23 2.18 -14.06
C GLU A 217 12.22 1.07 -14.47
N VAL A 218 12.69 -0.17 -14.55
CA VAL A 218 11.85 -1.33 -14.93
C VAL A 218 10.74 -1.57 -13.91
N LEU A 219 11.05 -1.56 -12.62
CA LEU A 219 10.09 -1.74 -11.53
C LEU A 219 8.99 -0.69 -11.60
N GLY A 220 9.37 0.56 -11.81
CA GLY A 220 8.42 1.64 -11.91
C GLY A 220 7.46 1.46 -13.10
N LYS A 221 7.99 1.10 -14.28
CA LYS A 221 7.16 0.83 -15.47
C LYS A 221 6.22 -0.37 -15.26
N ILE A 222 6.71 -1.44 -14.62
CA ILE A 222 5.87 -2.58 -14.20
C ILE A 222 4.73 -2.12 -13.30
N THR A 223 5.03 -1.28 -12.31
CA THR A 223 4.06 -0.83 -11.31
C THR A 223 2.94 0.00 -11.93
N ILE A 224 3.29 0.98 -12.78
CA ILE A 224 2.32 1.80 -13.51
C ILE A 224 1.47 0.94 -14.45
N HIS A 225 2.09 0.00 -15.17
CA HIS A 225 1.38 -0.88 -16.09
C HIS A 225 0.37 -1.78 -15.35
N CYS A 226 0.75 -2.31 -14.18
CA CYS A 226 -0.15 -3.10 -13.35
C CYS A 226 -1.28 -2.26 -12.76
N ASP A 227 -1.00 -1.03 -12.31
CA ASP A 227 -2.01 -0.13 -11.73
C ASP A 227 -3.07 0.30 -12.76
N ASN A 228 -2.68 0.57 -14.00
CA ASN A 228 -3.62 0.92 -15.06
C ASN A 228 -4.68 -0.17 -15.34
N THR A 229 -4.37 -1.44 -15.04
CA THR A 229 -5.26 -2.57 -15.31
C THR A 229 -5.91 -3.14 -14.04
N PHE A 230 -5.16 -3.20 -12.95
CA PHE A 230 -5.52 -3.90 -11.72
C PHE A 230 -5.45 -2.99 -10.48
N GLY A 231 -5.20 -1.69 -10.68
CA GLY A 231 -5.03 -0.71 -9.62
C GLY A 231 -6.32 -0.25 -8.96
N GLY A 232 -6.17 0.73 -8.06
CA GLY A 232 -7.27 1.28 -7.27
C GLY A 232 -8.37 1.85 -8.16
N GLN A 233 -7.98 2.68 -9.14
CA GLN A 233 -8.91 3.31 -10.08
C GLN A 233 -9.62 2.29 -10.98
N ALA A 234 -8.88 1.34 -11.57
CA ALA A 234 -9.45 0.32 -12.46
C ALA A 234 -10.49 -0.57 -11.74
N THR A 235 -10.19 -0.95 -10.49
CA THR A 235 -11.10 -1.77 -9.69
C THR A 235 -12.38 -1.01 -9.30
N LEU A 236 -12.29 0.29 -9.09
CA LEU A 236 -13.46 1.14 -8.86
C LEU A 236 -14.30 1.22 -10.13
N ASP A 237 -13.68 1.52 -11.28
CA ASP A 237 -14.39 1.65 -12.56
C ASP A 237 -15.11 0.35 -12.97
N GLU A 238 -14.54 -0.83 -12.69
CA GLU A 238 -15.19 -2.15 -12.92
C GLU A 238 -16.47 -2.32 -12.06
N LYS A 239 -16.43 -1.90 -10.79
CA LYS A 239 -17.61 -1.94 -9.90
C LYS A 239 -18.73 -1.03 -10.37
N PHE A 240 -18.42 0.13 -10.96
CA PHE A 240 -19.42 1.10 -11.41
C PHE A 240 -19.92 0.87 -12.84
N SER A 241 -19.10 0.24 -13.70
CA SER A 241 -19.47 -0.10 -15.07
C SER A 241 -20.32 -1.38 -15.17
N SER A 242 -20.51 -2.08 -14.05
CA SER A 242 -21.40 -3.24 -13.96
C SER A 242 -22.85 -2.78 -14.20
N PRO A 243 -23.54 -3.24 -15.26
CA PRO A 243 -24.92 -2.84 -15.51
C PRO A 243 -25.75 -3.26 -14.30
N GLY A 244 -26.49 -2.30 -13.73
CA GLY A 244 -27.39 -2.54 -12.62
C GLY A 244 -28.33 -3.73 -12.90
N PRO A 245 -28.85 -4.40 -11.85
CA PRO A 245 -29.63 -5.62 -12.00
C PRO A 245 -30.77 -5.37 -12.98
N LYS A 246 -30.67 -5.95 -14.19
CA LYS A 246 -31.79 -5.94 -15.12
C LYS A 246 -32.96 -6.58 -14.40
N THR A 247 -34.09 -5.88 -14.37
CA THR A 247 -35.34 -6.34 -13.77
C THR A 247 -35.63 -7.77 -14.21
N PRO A 248 -35.92 -8.71 -13.28
CA PRO A 248 -36.12 -10.10 -13.62
C PRO A 248 -37.54 -10.27 -14.13
N ILE A 249 -37.77 -9.99 -15.40
CA ILE A 249 -38.95 -10.45 -16.11
C ILE A 249 -38.46 -11.15 -17.37
N ALA A 250 -38.65 -12.46 -17.35
CA ALA A 250 -38.37 -13.43 -18.41
C ALA A 250 -36.88 -13.75 -18.64
N ASP A 251 -36.35 -14.69 -17.85
CA ASP A 251 -35.58 -15.80 -18.41
C ASP A 251 -35.75 -17.05 -17.54
N THR A 252 -36.74 -17.84 -17.95
CA THR A 252 -36.78 -19.30 -17.98
C THR A 252 -35.61 -20.03 -17.31
N PHE A 253 -35.95 -20.81 -16.29
CA PHE A 253 -35.23 -21.98 -15.74
C PHE A 253 -34.00 -22.42 -16.55
N THR A 254 -32.84 -21.90 -16.18
CA THR A 254 -31.55 -22.50 -16.52
C THR A 254 -30.72 -22.61 -15.24
N PHE A 255 -30.54 -23.84 -14.76
CA PHE A 255 -29.55 -24.17 -13.74
C PHE A 255 -28.15 -24.16 -14.36
N SER A 256 -27.61 -22.96 -14.62
CA SER A 256 -26.20 -22.78 -14.94
C SER A 256 -25.42 -22.54 -13.65
N ARG A 257 -24.39 -23.37 -13.45
CA ARG A 257 -23.55 -23.46 -12.25
C ARG A 257 -23.06 -22.09 -11.76
N ARG A 258 -23.08 -21.90 -10.44
CA ARG A 258 -22.37 -20.83 -9.70
C ARG A 258 -20.83 -20.81 -9.90
N ASP A 259 -20.27 -21.67 -10.75
CA ASP A 259 -18.83 -21.86 -10.90
C ASP A 259 -18.13 -20.82 -11.82
N ASP A 260 -18.85 -20.09 -12.67
CA ASP A 260 -18.21 -19.19 -13.67
C ASP A 260 -17.71 -17.84 -13.11
N HIS A 261 -18.20 -17.37 -11.97
CA HIS A 261 -17.66 -16.14 -11.34
C HIS A 261 -16.39 -16.40 -10.52
N GLN A 262 -16.19 -17.64 -10.05
CA GLN A 262 -15.00 -18.03 -9.26
C GLN A 262 -13.76 -18.16 -10.16
N THR A 263 -13.93 -18.68 -11.38
CA THR A 263 -12.85 -18.95 -12.35
C THR A 263 -12.21 -17.68 -12.94
N VAL A 264 -12.96 -16.58 -13.08
CA VAL A 264 -12.43 -15.28 -13.56
C VAL A 264 -11.61 -14.58 -12.46
N SER A 265 -12.04 -14.67 -11.20
CA SER A 265 -11.31 -14.17 -10.03
C SER A 265 -9.91 -14.78 -9.92
N ASP A 266 -9.80 -16.09 -10.10
CA ASP A 266 -8.54 -16.82 -9.94
C ASP A 266 -7.48 -16.45 -11.00
N SER A 267 -7.90 -15.92 -12.15
CA SER A 267 -6.99 -15.43 -13.20
C SER A 267 -6.31 -14.10 -12.87
N LYS A 268 -6.93 -13.26 -12.03
CA LYS A 268 -6.42 -11.93 -11.64
C LYS A 268 -5.52 -11.98 -10.39
N GLN A 269 -5.62 -13.04 -9.58
CA GLN A 269 -4.87 -13.16 -8.31
C GLN A 269 -3.35 -13.00 -8.45
N PRO A 270 -2.67 -13.64 -9.41
CA PRO A 270 -1.23 -13.45 -9.58
C PRO A 270 -0.84 -12.00 -9.91
N PHE A 271 -1.71 -11.26 -10.61
CA PHE A 271 -1.48 -9.84 -10.92
C PHE A 271 -1.69 -8.94 -9.71
N TYR A 272 -2.62 -9.26 -8.81
CA TYR A 272 -2.74 -8.54 -7.54
C TYR A 272 -1.51 -8.76 -6.65
N GLU A 273 -0.98 -9.99 -6.59
CA GLU A 273 0.27 -10.26 -5.88
C GLU A 273 1.45 -9.52 -6.52
N LEU A 274 1.52 -9.45 -7.86
CA LEU A 274 2.51 -8.64 -8.56
C LEU A 274 2.41 -7.16 -8.20
N LEU A 275 1.21 -6.57 -8.27
CA LEU A 275 1.00 -5.16 -7.92
C LEU A 275 1.37 -4.90 -6.46
N HIS A 276 0.97 -5.78 -5.54
CA HIS A 276 1.31 -5.70 -4.13
C HIS A 276 2.84 -5.67 -3.90
N VAL A 277 3.57 -6.64 -4.46
CA VAL A 277 5.03 -6.74 -4.30
C VAL A 277 5.75 -5.58 -4.99
N ALA A 278 5.28 -5.16 -6.16
CA ALA A 278 5.84 -4.01 -6.87
C ALA A 278 5.69 -2.72 -6.07
N VAL A 279 4.48 -2.48 -5.51
CA VAL A 279 4.20 -1.33 -4.64
C VAL A 279 5.07 -1.34 -3.38
N GLN A 280 5.30 -2.51 -2.76
CA GLN A 280 6.19 -2.64 -1.60
C GLN A 280 7.65 -2.30 -1.93
N ALA A 281 8.11 -2.60 -3.15
CA ALA A 281 9.49 -2.35 -3.57
C ALA A 281 9.75 -0.89 -3.96
N LEU A 282 8.71 -0.12 -4.32
CA LEU A 282 8.84 1.26 -4.78
C LEU A 282 9.70 2.16 -3.86
N PRO A 283 9.49 2.23 -2.53
CA PRO A 283 10.24 3.17 -1.68
C PRO A 283 11.74 2.92 -1.68
N ARG A 284 12.17 1.69 -1.93
CA ARG A 284 13.60 1.34 -2.00
C ARG A 284 14.20 1.59 -3.37
N CYS A 285 13.40 1.46 -4.43
CA CYS A 285 13.82 1.51 -5.83
C CYS A 285 13.06 2.60 -6.59
N LEU A 286 13.01 3.82 -6.04
CA LEU A 286 12.38 4.96 -6.70
C LEU A 286 13.15 5.32 -7.96
N SER A 287 12.46 5.37 -9.10
CA SER A 287 13.00 5.83 -10.38
C SER A 287 12.72 7.31 -10.59
N THR A 288 13.69 8.02 -11.15
CA THR A 288 13.56 9.42 -11.61
C THR A 288 12.81 9.54 -12.94
N ASP A 289 12.63 8.44 -13.66
CA ASP A 289 12.00 8.43 -15.00
C ASP A 289 10.47 8.50 -14.92
N ILE A 290 9.90 8.22 -13.75
CA ILE A 290 8.46 8.24 -13.53
C ILE A 290 8.07 9.57 -12.90
N PRO A 291 7.08 10.28 -13.47
CA PRO A 291 6.57 11.50 -12.87
C PRO A 291 6.11 11.23 -11.44
N PHE A 292 6.68 11.96 -10.48
CA PHE A 292 6.42 11.75 -9.06
C PHE A 292 4.92 11.87 -8.73
N ASN A 293 4.21 12.81 -9.35
CA ASN A 293 2.75 12.95 -9.17
C ASN A 293 1.96 11.71 -9.60
N SER A 294 2.38 11.02 -10.66
CA SER A 294 1.74 9.78 -11.10
C SER A 294 1.94 8.66 -10.07
N LEU A 295 3.13 8.59 -9.49
CA LEU A 295 3.44 7.63 -8.43
C LEU A 295 2.61 7.89 -7.16
N ILE A 296 2.51 9.15 -6.75
CA ILE A 296 1.68 9.53 -5.60
C ILE A 296 0.21 9.20 -5.87
N ASN A 297 -0.31 9.52 -7.05
CA ASN A 297 -1.70 9.20 -7.41
C ASN A 297 -1.97 7.67 -7.39
N LEU A 298 -1.05 6.87 -7.93
CA LEU A 298 -1.10 5.40 -7.87
C LEU A 298 -1.17 4.90 -6.43
N LEU A 299 -0.30 5.40 -5.54
CA LEU A 299 -0.29 4.98 -4.15
C LEU A 299 -1.54 5.45 -3.40
N CYS A 300 -2.00 6.68 -3.66
CA CYS A 300 -3.21 7.24 -3.07
C CYS A 300 -4.44 6.39 -3.44
N THR A 301 -4.68 6.16 -4.73
CA THR A 301 -5.81 5.32 -5.19
C THR A 301 -5.65 3.87 -4.73
N GLY A 302 -4.41 3.36 -4.68
CA GLY A 302 -4.08 2.05 -4.13
C GLY A 302 -4.49 1.88 -2.66
N THR A 303 -4.51 2.94 -1.83
CA THR A 303 -4.99 2.85 -0.44
C THR A 303 -6.48 2.53 -0.32
N ALA A 304 -7.26 2.79 -1.37
CA ALA A 304 -8.68 2.44 -1.46
C ALA A 304 -8.94 1.14 -2.25
N HIS A 305 -7.90 0.34 -2.51
CA HIS A 305 -8.02 -0.90 -3.26
C HIS A 305 -8.84 -1.96 -2.50
N VAL A 306 -9.54 -2.82 -3.24
CA VAL A 306 -10.43 -3.86 -2.69
C VAL A 306 -9.66 -4.96 -1.97
N GLN A 307 -8.47 -5.29 -2.48
CA GLN A 307 -7.56 -6.20 -1.82
C GLN A 307 -6.81 -5.49 -0.68
N TYR A 308 -6.99 -6.01 0.53
CA TYR A 308 -6.43 -5.42 1.75
C TYR A 308 -4.89 -5.35 1.74
N ASN A 309 -4.22 -6.37 1.20
CA ASN A 309 -2.75 -6.40 1.09
C ASN A 309 -2.22 -5.25 0.22
N ILE A 310 -2.87 -4.95 -0.92
CA ILE A 310 -2.51 -3.82 -1.79
C ILE A 310 -2.75 -2.50 -1.06
N ALA A 311 -3.92 -2.32 -0.45
CA ALA A 311 -4.24 -1.11 0.31
C ALA A 311 -3.22 -0.85 1.43
N GLN A 312 -2.87 -1.90 2.18
CA GLN A 312 -1.87 -1.83 3.24
C GLN A 312 -0.46 -1.54 2.68
N SER A 313 -0.03 -2.20 1.60
CA SER A 313 1.26 -1.92 0.98
C SER A 313 1.35 -0.51 0.44
N SER A 314 0.29 0.01 -0.20
CA SER A 314 0.27 1.37 -0.71
C SER A 314 0.38 2.40 0.41
N ALA A 315 -0.35 2.20 1.51
CA ALA A 315 -0.24 3.06 2.69
C ALA A 315 1.16 3.01 3.32
N ARG A 316 1.76 1.82 3.44
CA ARG A 316 3.14 1.66 3.95
C ARG A 316 4.16 2.34 3.04
N SER A 317 4.05 2.15 1.73
CA SER A 317 4.95 2.75 0.74
C SER A 317 4.82 4.26 0.68
N LEU A 318 3.60 4.81 0.80
CA LEU A 318 3.36 6.25 0.86
C LEU A 318 4.03 6.88 2.08
N LYS A 319 3.94 6.24 3.26
CA LYS A 319 4.66 6.68 4.47
C LYS A 319 6.18 6.58 4.32
N ALA A 320 6.67 5.51 3.69
CA ALA A 320 8.09 5.33 3.48
C ALA A 320 8.65 6.41 2.56
N ILE A 321 7.97 6.73 1.46
CA ILE A 321 8.36 7.81 0.52
C ILE A 321 8.26 9.18 1.19
N ALA A 322 7.22 9.43 1.99
CA ALA A 322 7.10 10.68 2.75
C ALA A 322 8.31 10.94 3.66
N ARG A 323 8.84 9.89 4.31
CA ARG A 323 10.04 10.01 5.16
C ARG A 323 11.35 10.28 4.40
N GLN A 324 11.34 10.17 3.07
CA GLN A 324 12.53 10.39 2.22
C GLN A 324 12.61 11.84 1.71
N LEU A 325 12.23 12.83 2.53
CA LEU A 325 12.19 14.27 2.19
C LEU A 325 11.16 14.64 1.10
N HIS A 326 10.09 13.87 0.99
CA HIS A 326 8.98 14.13 0.08
C HIS A 326 7.65 14.34 0.80
N ALA A 327 7.66 14.62 2.12
CA ALA A 327 6.44 14.60 2.92
C ALA A 327 5.40 15.63 2.44
N GLN A 328 5.82 16.86 2.13
CA GLN A 328 4.93 17.90 1.63
C GLN A 328 4.21 17.46 0.34
N GLN A 329 4.94 16.99 -0.66
CA GLN A 329 4.36 16.58 -1.95
C GLN A 329 3.41 15.38 -1.79
N VAL A 330 3.79 14.41 -0.94
CA VAL A 330 2.96 13.26 -0.59
C VAL A 330 1.65 13.70 0.08
N ILE A 331 1.71 14.61 1.05
CA ILE A 331 0.54 15.12 1.78
C ILE A 331 -0.38 15.90 0.86
N MET A 332 0.18 16.77 0.01
CA MET A 332 -0.60 17.51 -0.98
C MET A 332 -1.32 16.56 -1.94
N GLY A 333 -0.62 15.53 -2.43
CA GLY A 333 -1.23 14.51 -3.29
C GLY A 333 -2.32 13.72 -2.58
N PHE A 334 -2.08 13.30 -1.33
CA PHE A 334 -3.04 12.53 -0.55
C PHE A 334 -4.26 13.36 -0.12
N ALA A 335 -4.07 14.63 0.23
CA ALA A 335 -5.16 15.56 0.49
C ALA A 335 -6.01 15.76 -0.75
N ARG A 336 -5.40 16.05 -1.91
CA ARG A 336 -6.14 16.12 -3.19
C ARG A 336 -6.88 14.83 -3.48
N PHE A 337 -6.29 13.67 -3.19
CA PHE A 337 -6.99 12.40 -3.31
C PHE A 337 -8.24 12.36 -2.42
N ILE A 338 -8.15 12.70 -1.13
CA ILE A 338 -9.31 12.69 -0.22
C ILE A 338 -10.45 13.57 -0.75
N PHE A 339 -10.13 14.78 -1.24
CA PHE A 339 -11.15 15.77 -1.66
C PHE A 339 -11.63 15.59 -3.11
N ASN A 340 -10.77 15.17 -4.05
CA ASN A 340 -11.16 14.92 -5.44
C ASN A 340 -11.86 13.57 -5.63
N PHE A 341 -11.63 12.62 -4.72
CA PHE A 341 -12.31 11.33 -4.74
C PHE A 341 -13.81 11.48 -4.38
N ASP A 342 -14.16 12.48 -3.59
CA ASP A 342 -15.56 12.76 -3.23
C ASP A 342 -16.34 13.34 -4.43
N ASP A 343 -15.74 14.27 -5.20
CA ASP A 343 -16.43 15.00 -6.29
C ASP A 343 -16.90 14.10 -7.45
N ARG A 344 -16.22 12.98 -7.73
CA ARG A 344 -16.58 12.05 -8.83
C ARG A 344 -17.51 10.90 -8.43
N TYR A 345 -17.72 10.64 -7.14
CA TYR A 345 -18.40 9.43 -6.66
C TYR A 345 -19.37 9.67 -5.47
N SER A 346 -19.69 10.93 -5.14
CA SER A 346 -20.57 11.42 -4.07
C SER A 346 -22.09 11.15 -4.28
N THR A 347 -22.49 10.03 -4.88
CA THR A 347 -23.92 9.73 -5.11
C THR A 347 -24.61 8.95 -3.99
N MET A 348 -23.97 8.63 -2.85
CA MET A 348 -24.66 7.94 -1.74
C MET A 348 -24.45 8.59 -0.37
N SER A 349 -25.57 8.93 0.23
CA SER A 349 -25.82 9.75 1.42
C SER A 349 -25.44 9.11 2.77
N ASP A 350 -24.50 8.16 2.80
CA ASP A 350 -24.11 7.49 4.06
C ASP A 350 -22.60 7.16 4.10
N GLY A 351 -21.78 8.22 4.08
CA GLY A 351 -20.32 8.09 4.28
C GLY A 351 -19.50 7.83 3.01
N GLY A 352 -19.94 8.25 1.83
CA GLY A 352 -19.18 8.13 0.58
C GLY A 352 -18.84 6.68 0.21
N MET A 353 -18.42 6.45 -1.04
CA MET A 353 -18.14 5.11 -1.59
C MET A 353 -16.99 4.34 -0.90
N LEU A 354 -16.33 4.95 0.08
CA LEU A 354 -15.34 4.33 0.95
C LEU A 354 -16.00 3.48 2.04
N GLY A 355 -17.28 3.70 2.35
CA GLY A 355 -17.90 3.10 3.52
C GLY A 355 -17.24 3.60 4.83
N PRO A 356 -17.88 3.38 5.98
CA PRO A 356 -17.42 3.95 7.25
C PRO A 356 -16.02 3.45 7.68
N GLY A 357 -15.62 2.25 7.23
CA GLY A 357 -14.32 1.65 7.58
C GLY A 357 -13.12 2.19 6.77
N HIS A 358 -13.29 2.51 5.48
CA HIS A 358 -12.18 3.07 4.71
C HIS A 358 -11.98 4.56 5.00
N ILE A 359 -13.04 5.32 5.29
CA ILE A 359 -12.90 6.74 5.71
C ILE A 359 -11.98 6.87 6.94
N GLU A 360 -12.14 5.96 7.89
CA GLU A 360 -11.31 5.92 9.10
C GLU A 360 -9.85 5.61 8.78
N SER A 361 -9.61 4.64 7.91
CA SER A 361 -8.27 4.24 7.49
C SER A 361 -7.56 5.36 6.71
N THR A 362 -8.30 6.05 5.83
CA THR A 362 -7.80 7.18 5.05
C THR A 362 -7.44 8.37 5.94
N LEU A 363 -8.32 8.78 6.87
CA LEU A 363 -8.05 9.90 7.78
C LEU A 363 -6.94 9.57 8.78
N ARG A 364 -6.87 8.33 9.27
CA ARG A 364 -5.74 7.86 10.09
C ARG A 364 -4.43 7.99 9.32
N LEU A 365 -4.39 7.55 8.05
CA LEU A 365 -3.20 7.70 7.21
C LEU A 365 -2.86 9.17 6.97
N TYR A 366 -3.85 10.04 6.75
CA TYR A 366 -3.62 11.49 6.59
C TYR A 366 -2.91 12.09 7.81
N ILE A 367 -3.36 11.75 9.02
CA ILE A 367 -2.73 12.17 10.29
C ILE A 367 -1.30 11.63 10.39
N GLU A 368 -1.08 10.35 10.09
CA GLU A 368 0.27 9.76 10.10
C GLU A 368 1.21 10.46 9.12
N LEU A 369 0.71 10.87 7.95
CA LEU A 369 1.50 11.63 6.97
C LEU A 369 1.82 13.05 7.48
N LEU A 370 0.84 13.77 8.05
CA LEU A 370 1.06 15.08 8.66
C LEU A 370 2.13 15.02 9.76
N GLN A 371 2.11 13.98 10.60
CA GLN A 371 3.15 13.75 11.62
C GLN A 371 4.54 13.54 11.01
N ILE A 372 4.63 12.79 9.90
CA ILE A 372 5.90 12.61 9.17
C ILE A 372 6.42 13.97 8.66
N TRP A 373 5.53 14.83 8.17
CA TRP A 373 5.93 16.16 7.67
C TRP A 373 6.36 17.12 8.78
N ILE A 374 5.70 17.08 9.94
CA ILE A 374 6.16 17.81 11.13
C ILE A 374 7.59 17.41 11.48
N GLU A 375 7.88 16.10 11.50
CA GLU A 375 9.24 15.62 11.79
C GLU A 375 10.25 16.05 10.71
N GLU A 376 9.87 16.04 9.43
CA GLU A 376 10.69 16.55 8.34
C GLU A 376 11.03 18.04 8.53
N ILE A 377 10.04 18.87 8.88
CA ILE A 377 10.25 20.31 9.15
C ILE A 377 11.19 20.50 10.35
N ARG A 378 10.96 19.75 11.44
CA ARG A 378 11.83 19.79 12.63
C ARG A 378 13.26 19.38 12.31
N GLN A 379 13.44 18.39 11.44
CA GLN A 379 14.77 17.96 10.99
C GLN A 379 15.46 19.04 10.16
N LYS A 380 14.78 19.61 9.16
CA LYS A 380 15.29 20.72 8.35
C LYS A 380 15.69 21.93 9.20
N ALA A 381 14.89 22.27 10.22
CA ALA A 381 15.19 23.35 11.15
C ALA A 381 16.45 23.07 12.01
N ARG A 382 16.69 21.81 12.41
CA ARG A 382 17.91 21.41 13.12
C ARG A 382 19.14 21.50 12.20
N ASP A 383 19.06 20.99 10.99
CA ASP A 383 20.18 20.98 10.04
C ASP A 383 20.60 22.42 9.66
N ALA A 384 19.63 23.31 9.43
CA ALA A 384 19.89 24.73 9.15
C ALA A 384 20.52 25.51 10.32
N SER A 385 20.46 25.00 11.56
CA SER A 385 21.11 25.64 12.71
C SER A 385 22.60 25.30 12.84
N VAL A 386 23.05 24.25 12.14
CA VAL A 386 24.43 23.75 12.19
C VAL A 386 25.29 24.32 11.05
N GLU A 387 24.69 24.63 9.90
CA GLU A 387 25.38 25.23 8.75
C GLU A 387 25.33 26.76 8.79
N GLN A 388 26.46 27.44 8.50
CA GLN A 388 26.49 28.91 8.41
C GLN A 388 25.78 29.36 7.11
N PRO A 389 24.74 30.21 7.18
CA PRO A 389 23.93 30.53 6.01
C PRO A 389 24.62 31.55 5.10
N ASP A 390 24.73 31.22 3.80
CA ASP A 390 25.06 32.18 2.75
C ASP A 390 23.85 33.10 2.45
N ALA A 391 24.13 34.33 1.99
CA ALA A 391 23.11 35.35 1.75
C ALA A 391 22.11 34.97 0.63
N SER A 392 22.48 34.08 -0.31
CA SER A 392 21.56 33.57 -1.34
C SER A 392 20.61 32.50 -0.81
N ASP A 393 21.09 31.61 0.08
CA ASP A 393 20.29 30.55 0.70
C ASP A 393 19.21 31.12 1.62
N THR A 394 19.50 32.27 2.24
CA THR A 394 18.56 32.96 3.12
C THR A 394 17.27 33.40 2.39
N ARG A 395 17.33 33.68 1.08
CA ARG A 395 16.16 34.09 0.28
C ARG A 395 15.36 32.89 -0.22
N GLY A 396 16.03 31.79 -0.59
CA GLY A 396 15.40 30.51 -0.94
C GLY A 396 14.66 29.90 0.25
N ALA A 397 15.31 29.86 1.42
CA ALA A 397 14.72 29.35 2.66
C ALA A 397 13.47 30.13 3.10
N LYS A 398 13.47 31.47 2.94
CA LYS A 398 12.28 32.30 3.26
C LYS A 398 11.08 32.01 2.35
N LEU A 399 11.32 31.74 1.07
CA LEU A 399 10.26 31.37 0.13
C LEU A 399 9.72 29.97 0.44
N ASP A 400 10.60 29.04 0.80
CA ASP A 400 10.24 27.67 1.19
C ASP A 400 9.39 27.65 2.47
N ILE A 401 9.74 28.47 3.47
CA ILE A 401 8.95 28.66 4.70
C ILE A 401 7.55 29.22 4.36
N SER A 402 7.46 30.22 3.47
CA SER A 402 6.16 30.80 3.09
C SER A 402 5.25 29.82 2.34
N SER A 403 5.84 28.95 1.51
CA SER A 403 5.15 27.86 0.82
C SER A 403 4.65 26.82 1.83
N THR A 404 5.52 26.43 2.77
CA THR A 404 5.19 25.50 3.86
C THR A 404 4.03 26.03 4.70
N TRP A 405 4.02 27.33 5.05
CA TRP A 405 2.89 27.97 5.75
C TRP A 405 1.59 27.89 4.98
N ALA A 406 1.60 28.12 3.66
CA ALA A 406 0.39 28.04 2.85
C ALA A 406 -0.21 26.63 2.84
N GLU A 407 0.64 25.60 2.85
CA GLU A 407 0.20 24.20 2.93
C GLU A 407 -0.28 23.83 4.34
N VAL A 408 0.26 24.42 5.41
CA VAL A 408 -0.25 24.27 6.79
C VAL A 408 -1.64 24.91 6.91
N ASP A 409 -1.85 26.12 6.38
CA ASP A 409 -3.17 26.77 6.32
C ASP A 409 -4.19 25.87 5.58
N GLN A 410 -3.75 25.20 4.51
CA GLN A 410 -4.59 24.27 3.77
C GLN A 410 -4.93 23.02 4.59
N ALA A 411 -3.99 22.47 5.36
CA ALA A 411 -4.24 21.36 6.27
C ALA A 411 -5.21 21.75 7.40
N GLU A 412 -5.11 22.98 7.91
CA GLU A 412 -6.06 23.54 8.88
C GLU A 412 -7.47 23.62 8.27
N ALA A 413 -7.60 24.14 7.04
CA ALA A 413 -8.86 24.21 6.32
C ALA A 413 -9.48 22.81 6.14
N HIS A 414 -8.67 21.78 5.86
CA HIS A 414 -9.15 20.39 5.81
C HIS A 414 -9.63 19.89 7.19
N GLY A 415 -8.91 20.22 8.26
CA GLY A 415 -9.33 19.93 9.64
C GLY A 415 -10.70 20.55 9.95
N LEU A 416 -10.89 21.84 9.66
CA LEU A 416 -12.18 22.51 9.84
C LEU A 416 -13.29 21.88 8.99
N PHE A 417 -12.99 21.49 7.75
CA PHE A 417 -13.94 20.77 6.90
C PHE A 417 -14.40 19.45 7.52
N PHE A 418 -13.47 18.62 8.01
CA PHE A 418 -13.81 17.33 8.63
C PHE A 418 -14.58 17.50 9.95
N LEU A 419 -14.38 18.60 10.67
CA LEU A 419 -15.11 18.91 11.91
C LEU A 419 -16.61 19.09 11.66
N CYS A 420 -17.00 19.57 10.47
CA CYS A 420 -18.38 19.73 10.04
C CYS A 420 -19.06 18.38 9.65
N SER A 421 -18.36 17.25 9.76
CA SER A 421 -18.92 15.94 9.46
C SER A 421 -19.96 15.51 10.50
N GLN A 422 -21.01 14.83 10.03
CA GLN A 422 -22.00 14.19 10.91
C GLN A 422 -21.42 12.94 11.62
N SER A 423 -20.30 12.41 11.14
CA SER A 423 -19.65 11.25 11.77
C SER A 423 -18.76 11.67 12.93
N ARG A 424 -19.12 11.22 14.15
CA ARG A 424 -18.29 11.41 15.36
C ARG A 424 -16.83 11.02 15.18
N ARG A 425 -16.57 9.97 14.40
CA ARG A 425 -15.21 9.46 14.14
C ARG A 425 -14.41 10.41 13.27
N VAL A 426 -15.05 10.98 12.25
CA VAL A 426 -14.44 11.98 11.36
C VAL A 426 -14.16 13.26 12.13
N ARG A 427 -15.08 13.71 13.00
CA ARG A 427 -14.85 14.85 13.91
C ARG A 427 -13.66 14.62 14.83
N TYR A 428 -13.49 13.42 15.39
CA TYR A 428 -12.33 13.07 16.21
C TYR A 428 -10.99 13.21 15.45
N PHE A 429 -10.92 12.72 14.22
CA PHE A 429 -9.73 12.90 13.37
C PHE A 429 -9.50 14.37 13.00
N ALA A 430 -10.56 15.12 12.73
CA ALA A 430 -10.49 16.56 12.45
C ALA A 430 -9.78 17.33 13.57
N ILE A 431 -10.16 17.06 14.82
CA ILE A 431 -9.52 17.68 16.00
C ILE A 431 -8.06 17.28 16.09
N THR A 432 -7.75 16.01 15.80
CA THR A 432 -6.36 15.54 15.79
C THR A 432 -5.54 16.32 14.75
N VAL A 433 -6.09 16.56 13.56
CA VAL A 433 -5.46 17.40 12.53
C VAL A 433 -5.26 18.84 13.03
N LEU A 434 -6.28 19.46 13.64
CA LEU A 434 -6.19 20.82 14.19
C LEU A 434 -5.16 20.92 15.32
N ARG A 435 -5.02 19.89 16.16
CA ARG A 435 -3.96 19.84 17.18
C ARG A 435 -2.57 19.76 16.56
N LEU A 436 -2.40 19.04 15.46
CA LEU A 436 -1.13 18.98 14.74
C LEU A 436 -0.74 20.35 14.15
N ILE A 437 -1.68 21.28 13.91
CA ILE A 437 -1.36 22.64 13.47
C ILE A 437 -0.51 23.37 14.52
N ASN A 438 -0.78 23.19 15.82
CA ASN A 438 0.07 23.72 16.88
C ASN A 438 1.49 23.13 16.84
N ASP A 439 1.60 21.84 16.49
CA ASP A 439 2.90 21.20 16.32
C ASP A 439 3.67 21.72 15.10
N PHE A 440 2.97 22.08 14.01
CA PHE A 440 3.54 22.80 12.86
C PHE A 440 4.01 24.20 13.25
N ASP A 441 3.19 24.95 14.01
CA ASP A 441 3.54 26.30 14.47
C ASP A 441 4.82 26.30 15.31
N ALA A 442 4.91 25.34 16.23
CA ALA A 442 6.09 25.12 17.04
C ALA A 442 7.31 24.72 16.19
N ALA A 443 7.13 23.85 15.19
CA ALA A 443 8.20 23.41 14.30
C ALA A 443 8.73 24.53 13.38
N LEU A 444 7.86 25.45 12.95
CA LEU A 444 8.20 26.56 12.05
C LEU A 444 8.68 27.83 12.79
N GLY A 445 8.73 27.80 14.12
CA GLY A 445 9.30 28.88 14.93
C GLY A 445 8.42 30.13 15.02
N LYS A 446 7.09 30.01 14.91
CA LYS A 446 6.20 31.11 15.34
C LYS A 446 6.50 31.38 16.82
N SER A 447 6.91 32.61 17.12
CA SER A 447 7.03 33.06 18.50
C SER A 447 5.64 33.39 19.04
N LYS A 448 5.43 33.03 20.31
CA LYS A 448 4.25 33.19 21.19
C LYS A 448 3.66 34.61 21.31
N SER A 449 3.71 35.46 20.29
CA SER A 449 3.29 36.87 20.37
C SER A 449 1.93 37.18 19.75
N ALA A 450 1.27 36.22 19.10
CA ALA A 450 -0.13 36.32 18.65
C ALA A 450 -1.05 35.22 19.25
N GLU A 451 -0.49 34.40 20.14
CA GLU A 451 -1.00 33.08 20.55
C GLU A 451 -2.06 33.08 21.67
N ASP A 452 -2.39 34.22 22.29
CA ASP A 452 -3.33 34.21 23.43
C ASP A 452 -4.82 34.12 23.00
N GLY A 453 -5.11 34.23 21.69
CA GLY A 453 -6.45 34.12 21.11
C GLY A 453 -6.76 32.73 20.55
N ASP A 454 -5.90 32.22 19.65
CA ASP A 454 -6.11 30.93 18.97
C ASP A 454 -5.89 29.72 19.89
N LEU A 455 -4.88 29.73 20.77
CA LEU A 455 -4.72 28.67 21.78
C LEU A 455 -5.89 28.62 22.76
N ARG A 456 -6.50 29.78 23.02
CA ARG A 456 -7.65 29.93 23.92
C ARG A 456 -8.94 29.44 23.26
N PHE A 457 -9.07 29.62 21.95
CA PHE A 457 -10.11 28.99 21.15
C PHE A 457 -9.98 27.48 21.13
N ILE A 458 -8.79 26.96 20.80
CA ILE A 458 -8.54 25.52 20.69
C ILE A 458 -8.77 24.84 22.04
N ALA A 459 -8.30 25.44 23.14
CA ALA A 459 -8.52 24.92 24.48
C ALA A 459 -10.00 24.90 24.89
N GLN A 460 -10.76 25.97 24.61
CA GLN A 460 -12.20 26.01 24.92
C GLN A 460 -13.02 25.12 23.98
N ALA A 461 -12.66 25.05 22.70
CA ALA A 461 -13.27 24.14 21.74
C ALA A 461 -13.04 22.68 22.16
N GLU A 462 -11.86 22.35 22.68
CA GLU A 462 -11.51 21.02 23.19
C GLU A 462 -12.31 20.65 24.45
N GLU A 463 -12.52 21.59 25.37
CA GLU A 463 -13.38 21.40 26.54
C GLU A 463 -14.83 21.10 26.12
N LYS A 464 -15.41 21.94 25.26
CA LYS A 464 -16.77 21.73 24.72
C LYS A 464 -16.93 20.43 23.96
N LEU A 465 -15.87 20.00 23.27
CA LEU A 465 -15.93 18.78 22.49
C LEU A 465 -15.78 17.54 23.37
N ASN A 466 -14.94 17.57 24.41
CA ASN A 466 -14.90 16.49 25.40
C ASN A 466 -16.25 16.31 26.11
N ASP A 467 -16.97 17.40 26.37
CA ASP A 467 -18.34 17.37 26.89
C ASP A 467 -19.35 16.77 25.90
N CYS A 468 -18.99 16.70 24.61
CA CYS A 468 -19.75 16.04 23.57
C CYS A 468 -19.31 14.57 23.32
N ILE A 469 -18.27 14.07 24.00
CA ILE A 469 -17.77 12.69 23.85
C ILE A 469 -18.47 11.78 24.86
N THR A 470 -19.25 10.82 24.37
CA THR A 470 -19.86 9.76 25.19
C THR A 470 -19.17 8.40 25.05
N VAL A 471 -19.29 7.58 26.10
CA VAL A 471 -18.84 6.19 26.16
C VAL A 471 -19.74 5.33 25.26
N PRO A 472 -19.29 4.19 24.69
CA PRO A 472 -20.17 3.33 23.92
C PRO A 472 -21.47 3.00 24.68
N PHE A 473 -22.62 3.13 24.01
CA PHE A 473 -24.00 2.88 24.48
C PHE A 473 -24.74 4.04 25.18
N ASP A 474 -24.10 5.18 25.43
CA ASP A 474 -24.82 6.39 25.90
C ASP A 474 -25.46 7.19 24.74
N PRO A 475 -26.63 7.81 24.96
CA PRO A 475 -27.27 8.67 23.96
C PRO A 475 -26.41 9.90 23.64
N GLU A 476 -26.40 10.33 22.38
CA GLU A 476 -25.60 11.45 21.92
C GLU A 476 -26.03 12.76 22.62
N PRO A 477 -25.10 13.52 23.20
CA PRO A 477 -25.41 14.81 23.81
C PRO A 477 -25.82 15.79 22.71
N GLN A 478 -26.85 16.59 23.00
CA GLN A 478 -27.29 17.63 22.08
C GLN A 478 -26.21 18.71 22.03
N VAL A 479 -25.52 18.80 20.90
CA VAL A 479 -24.38 19.71 20.67
C VAL A 479 -24.80 21.16 20.91
N GLU A 480 -26.06 21.48 20.62
CA GLU A 480 -26.67 22.79 20.87
C GLU A 480 -26.72 23.18 22.35
N LEU A 481 -26.73 22.20 23.26
CA LEU A 481 -26.70 22.44 24.70
C LEU A 481 -25.28 22.57 25.25
N VAL A 482 -24.26 22.28 24.45
CA VAL A 482 -22.85 22.31 24.86
C VAL A 482 -22.12 23.51 24.26
N CYS A 483 -22.37 23.80 22.98
CA CYS A 483 -21.71 24.88 22.23
C CYS A 483 -22.68 25.70 21.37
N GLY A 484 -23.98 25.66 21.68
CA GLY A 484 -24.96 26.54 21.05
C GLY A 484 -24.76 28.01 21.42
N PRO A 485 -25.26 28.94 20.60
CA PRO A 485 -25.14 30.37 20.85
C PRO A 485 -25.79 30.75 22.19
N GLY A 486 -25.03 31.44 23.04
CA GLY A 486 -25.46 31.85 24.38
C GLY A 486 -25.29 30.80 25.47
N VAL A 487 -24.81 29.58 25.14
CA VAL A 487 -24.50 28.53 26.12
C VAL A 487 -23.15 28.80 26.79
N ASP A 488 -22.16 29.25 26.03
CA ASP A 488 -20.89 29.73 26.56
C ASP A 488 -20.53 31.05 25.89
N THR A 489 -20.82 32.14 26.61
CA THR A 489 -20.60 33.50 26.14
C THR A 489 -19.12 33.84 25.98
N THR A 490 -18.22 33.10 26.63
CA THR A 490 -16.77 33.25 26.45
C THR A 490 -16.36 32.57 25.15
N PHE A 491 -16.82 31.35 24.91
CA PHE A 491 -16.56 30.62 23.67
C PHE A 491 -17.12 31.35 22.44
N ASP A 492 -18.33 31.91 22.56
CA ASP A 492 -18.96 32.74 21.51
C ASP A 492 -18.13 33.97 21.16
N GLN A 493 -17.52 34.62 22.17
CA GLN A 493 -16.64 35.77 21.96
C GLN A 493 -15.33 35.36 21.28
N ILE A 494 -14.82 34.18 21.59
CA ILE A 494 -13.63 33.66 20.91
C ILE A 494 -13.95 33.27 19.46
N ILE A 495 -15.10 32.64 19.18
CA ILE A 495 -15.57 32.37 17.81
C ILE A 495 -15.69 33.68 17.01
N ALA A 496 -16.26 34.73 17.62
CA ALA A 496 -16.36 36.04 17.00
C ALA A 496 -14.97 36.66 16.73
N ALA A 497 -14.02 36.52 17.66
CA ALA A 497 -12.64 36.97 17.49
C ALA A 497 -11.89 36.19 16.39
N LEU A 498 -12.08 34.86 16.31
CA LEU A 498 -11.55 34.01 15.24
C LEU A 498 -12.09 34.44 13.87
N GLY A 499 -13.37 34.77 13.78
CA GLY A 499 -14.00 35.34 12.58
C GLY A 499 -13.39 36.68 12.16
N HIS A 500 -12.87 37.48 13.09
CA HIS A 500 -12.11 38.69 12.79
C HIS A 500 -10.67 38.41 12.34
N ILE A 501 -10.03 37.34 12.83
CA ILE A 501 -8.68 36.89 12.47
C ILE A 501 -8.65 36.18 11.11
N ALA A 502 -9.69 35.41 10.75
CA ALA A 502 -9.83 34.74 9.45
C ALA A 502 -10.18 35.68 8.27
N ARG A 503 -10.49 36.95 8.57
CA ARG A 503 -10.86 38.01 7.62
C ARG A 503 -9.83 38.31 6.50
N PRO A 504 -8.51 38.06 6.63
CA PRO A 504 -7.54 38.29 5.55
C PRO A 504 -7.54 37.22 4.44
N ARG A 505 -7.94 35.97 4.72
CA ARG A 505 -8.05 34.87 3.73
C ARG A 505 -9.40 34.14 3.82
N PRO A 506 -10.54 34.83 3.70
CA PRO A 506 -11.85 34.23 3.87
C PRO A 506 -12.25 33.38 2.65
N LYS A 507 -11.64 33.62 1.48
CA LYS A 507 -12.06 33.05 0.20
C LYS A 507 -11.93 31.51 0.14
N PRO A 508 -10.82 30.86 0.53
CA PRO A 508 -10.72 29.40 0.51
C PRO A 508 -11.69 28.73 1.50
N LEU A 509 -11.82 29.27 2.72
CA LEU A 509 -12.76 28.76 3.73
C LEU A 509 -14.22 28.92 3.27
N ILE A 510 -14.57 30.10 2.74
CA ILE A 510 -15.90 30.36 2.18
C ILE A 510 -16.14 29.47 0.97
N ASP A 511 -15.19 29.29 0.06
CA ASP A 511 -15.34 28.47 -1.14
C ASP A 511 -15.55 26.99 -0.76
N SER A 512 -14.80 26.46 0.22
CA SER A 512 -15.00 25.11 0.75
C SER A 512 -16.35 24.93 1.47
N ILE A 513 -16.75 25.90 2.30
CA ILE A 513 -18.06 25.88 2.98
C ILE A 513 -19.21 26.02 1.97
N MET A 514 -19.05 26.86 0.94
CA MET A 514 -20.05 27.08 -0.10
C MET A 514 -20.19 25.88 -1.03
N LEU A 515 -19.08 25.23 -1.40
CA LEU A 515 -19.07 23.98 -2.15
C LEU A 515 -19.78 22.87 -1.38
N TRP A 516 -19.49 22.76 -0.08
CA TRP A 516 -20.17 21.82 0.81
C TRP A 516 -21.66 22.10 0.95
N ARG A 517 -22.05 23.37 1.20
CA ARG A 517 -23.44 23.78 1.31
C ARG A 517 -24.22 23.46 0.03
N LYS A 518 -23.62 23.70 -1.13
CA LYS A 518 -24.21 23.39 -2.43
C LYS A 518 -24.40 21.88 -2.60
N SER A 519 -23.34 21.09 -2.36
CA SER A 519 -23.39 19.62 -2.42
C SER A 519 -24.46 19.03 -1.49
N LYS A 520 -24.55 19.49 -0.24
CA LYS A 520 -25.59 19.03 0.71
C LYS A 520 -27.00 19.48 0.34
N SER A 521 -27.15 20.70 -0.18
CA SER A 521 -28.45 21.20 -0.66
C SER A 521 -28.93 20.41 -1.87
N ASP A 522 -28.04 20.08 -2.80
CA ASP A 522 -28.35 19.31 -4.00
C ASP A 522 -28.72 17.87 -3.62
N ALA A 523 -27.95 17.22 -2.74
CA ALA A 523 -28.26 15.89 -2.21
C ALA A 523 -29.59 15.84 -1.43
N ALA A 524 -29.91 16.88 -0.65
CA ALA A 524 -31.18 16.98 0.08
C ALA A 524 -32.38 17.20 -0.86
N ASN A 525 -32.18 17.96 -1.94
CA ASN A 525 -33.20 18.17 -2.98
C ASN A 525 -33.46 16.88 -3.77
N ASP A 526 -32.43 16.12 -4.11
CA ASP A 526 -32.55 14.83 -4.78
C ASP A 526 -33.26 13.80 -3.88
N ALA A 527 -32.90 13.74 -2.60
CA ALA A 527 -33.58 12.90 -1.62
C ALA A 527 -35.07 13.27 -1.46
N ARG A 528 -35.41 14.57 -1.45
CA ARG A 528 -36.81 15.04 -1.45
C ARG A 528 -37.54 14.66 -2.74
N GLY A 529 -36.86 14.74 -3.88
CA GLY A 529 -37.40 14.34 -5.18
C GLY A 529 -37.76 12.85 -5.22
N GLN A 530 -36.87 11.99 -4.72
CA GLN A 530 -37.10 10.55 -4.61
C GLN A 530 -38.24 10.21 -3.63
N LEU A 531 -38.31 10.92 -2.50
CA LEU A 531 -39.39 10.75 -1.52
C LEU A 531 -40.76 11.20 -2.08
N GLN A 532 -40.80 12.23 -2.92
CA GLN A 532 -42.03 12.66 -3.60
C GLN A 532 -42.44 11.71 -4.73
N GLN A 533 -41.47 11.13 -5.46
CA GLN A 533 -41.72 10.09 -6.46
C GLN A 533 -42.22 8.78 -5.82
N SER A 534 -41.79 8.47 -4.60
CA SER A 534 -42.28 7.29 -3.86
C SER A 534 -43.70 7.44 -3.29
N LYS A 535 -44.26 8.65 -3.29
CA LYS A 535 -45.60 8.97 -2.74
C LYS A 535 -46.68 9.10 -3.80
N THR A 536 -46.41 8.86 -5.08
CA THR A 536 -47.46 8.73 -6.09
C THR A 536 -48.14 7.35 -5.90
N PRO A 537 -49.46 7.28 -5.62
CA PRO A 537 -50.11 6.00 -5.40
C PRO A 537 -50.19 5.24 -6.73
N THR A 538 -49.52 4.09 -6.80
CA THR A 538 -49.78 3.06 -7.81
C THR A 538 -51.23 2.59 -7.64
N SER A 539 -52.00 2.71 -8.72
CA SER A 539 -53.38 2.25 -8.79
C SER A 539 -53.45 0.75 -8.49
N LEU A 540 -54.12 0.40 -7.39
CA LEU A 540 -54.42 -0.98 -7.02
C LEU A 540 -55.24 -1.64 -8.16
N GLN A 541 -54.65 -2.65 -8.80
CA GLN A 541 -55.35 -3.52 -9.75
C GLN A 541 -56.57 -4.17 -9.07
N ARG A 542 -57.76 -3.86 -9.59
CA ARG A 542 -59.03 -4.53 -9.26
C ARG A 542 -58.89 -6.04 -9.51
N ARG A 543 -58.94 -6.84 -8.45
CA ARG A 543 -59.19 -8.29 -8.54
C ARG A 543 -60.63 -8.51 -8.99
N ASN A 544 -60.80 -9.19 -10.11
CA ASN A 544 -62.06 -9.79 -10.54
C ASN A 544 -62.50 -10.83 -9.52
N THR A 545 -63.62 -10.59 -8.85
CA THR A 545 -64.46 -11.63 -8.24
C THR A 545 -65.91 -11.14 -8.27
N GLU A 546 -66.63 -11.43 -9.35
CA GLU A 546 -68.09 -11.41 -9.34
C GLU A 546 -68.62 -12.59 -8.51
N PRO A 547 -69.74 -12.38 -7.79
CA PRO A 547 -70.81 -13.36 -7.80
C PRO A 547 -72.14 -12.79 -8.27
N LEU A 548 -72.90 -13.68 -8.90
CA LEU A 548 -74.19 -13.57 -9.60
C LEU A 548 -75.29 -12.74 -8.89
N GLN A 549 -76.03 -11.96 -9.70
CA GLN A 549 -77.32 -11.34 -9.35
C GLN A 549 -78.39 -12.36 -8.92
N PRO A 550 -79.35 -11.90 -8.10
CA PRO A 550 -80.75 -12.23 -8.34
C PRO A 550 -81.63 -10.97 -8.58
N LEU A 551 -82.60 -11.17 -9.49
CA LEU A 551 -83.65 -10.26 -9.96
C LEU A 551 -84.68 -9.86 -8.89
N SER A 552 -85.18 -8.62 -8.97
CA SER A 552 -86.62 -8.23 -8.86
C SER A 552 -86.72 -6.68 -8.77
N ALA A 553 -87.25 -5.95 -9.77
CA ALA A 553 -88.65 -5.75 -10.19
C ALA A 553 -89.34 -4.54 -9.51
N GLY A 554 -89.99 -3.70 -10.34
CA GLY A 554 -90.91 -2.61 -9.99
C GLY A 554 -90.37 -1.24 -10.43
N THR A 555 -90.98 -0.47 -11.32
CA THR A 555 -92.28 -0.54 -12.03
C THR A 555 -92.17 0.32 -13.27
#